data_AF-A0A183JEK2-F1
#
_entry.id   AF-A0A183JEK2-F1
#
_cell.length_a   1.000
_cell.length_b   1.000
_cell.length_c   1.000
_cell.angle_alpha   90.00
_cell.angle_beta   90.00
_cell.angle_gamma   90.00
#
_symmetry.space_group_name_H-M   'P 1'
#
loop_
_entity.id
_entity.type
_entity.pdbx_description
1 polymer ?
#
loop_
_entity_poly.entity_id
_entity_poly.type
_entity_poly.pdbx_seq_one_letter_code
_entity_poly.pdbx_strand_id
1 'polypeptide(L)' 'GAGDCFVGSLAYFVACHEDITLAEQIRRSVWVASQSIRKKGTQSSYLKRDELPDTLFALETFQWP' A
#
# COMPACT_ATOMS: atom_id res chain seq x y z
N GLY A 1 11.64 6.85 5.29
CA GLY A 1 11.45 5.46 4.82
C GLY A 1 10.18 5.28 4.02
N ALA A 2 9.88 6.15 3.07
CA ALA A 2 8.78 5.92 2.12
C ALA A 2 9.11 4.77 1.15
N GLY A 3 10.39 4.62 0.79
CA GLY A 3 10.87 3.47 0.01
C GLY A 3 10.67 2.14 0.75
N ASP A 4 11.02 2.07 2.03
CA ASP A 4 10.78 0.86 2.84
C ASP A 4 9.27 0.58 3.00
N CYS A 5 8.44 1.63 3.12
CA CYS A 5 6.99 1.50 3.12
C CYS A 5 6.46 0.92 1.81
N PHE A 6 6.98 1.39 0.67
CA PHE A 6 6.65 0.86 -0.65
C PHE A 6 7.04 -0.62 -0.78
N VAL A 7 8.29 -0.98 -0.43
CA VAL A 7 8.79 -2.35 -0.54
C VAL A 7 8.01 -3.29 0.40
N GLY A 8 7.73 -2.86 1.63
CA GLY A 8 6.91 -3.62 2.57
C GLY A 8 5.47 -3.82 2.07
N SER A 9 4.87 -2.79 1.50
CA SER A 9 3.52 -2.88 0.91
C SER A 9 3.50 -3.82 -0.29
N LEU A 10 4.51 -3.73 -1.16
CA LEU A 10 4.62 -4.59 -2.34
C LEU A 10 4.83 -6.06 -1.94
N ALA A 11 5.68 -6.32 -0.95
CA ALA A 11 5.88 -7.66 -0.41
C ALA A 11 4.58 -8.26 0.12
N TYR A 12 3.77 -7.47 0.83
CA TYR A 12 2.45 -7.89 1.30
C TYR A 12 1.51 -8.23 0.14
N PHE A 13 1.42 -7.38 -0.89
CA PHE A 13 0.54 -7.65 -2.03
C PHE A 13 0.99 -8.85 -2.84
N VAL A 14 2.28 -9.01 -3.08
CA VAL A 14 2.83 -10.18 -3.79
C VAL A 14 2.58 -11.47 -3.02
N ALA A 15 2.71 -11.45 -1.68
CA ALA A 15 2.57 -12.65 -0.85
C ALA A 15 1.12 -13.01 -0.50
N CYS A 16 0.21 -12.03 -0.45
CA CYS A 16 -1.16 -12.24 0.04
C CYS A 16 -2.24 -11.98 -1.01
N HIS A 17 -1.92 -11.40 -2.18
CA HIS A 17 -2.88 -10.99 -3.22
C HIS A 17 -2.37 -11.37 -4.63
N GLU A 18 -2.11 -12.67 -4.83
CA GLU A 18 -1.64 -13.25 -6.10
C GLU A 18 -2.66 -13.13 -7.25
N ASP A 19 -3.93 -12.97 -6.89
CA ASP A 19 -5.09 -12.74 -7.75
C ASP A 19 -5.11 -11.37 -8.42
N ILE A 20 -4.28 -10.43 -7.95
CA ILE A 20 -4.19 -9.07 -8.45
C ILE A 20 -2.97 -8.93 -9.34
N THR A 21 -3.12 -8.26 -10.49
CA THR A 21 -2.00 -8.07 -11.42
C THR A 21 -0.84 -7.32 -10.76
N LEU A 22 0.41 -7.64 -11.10
CA LEU A 22 1.59 -6.96 -10.57
C LEU A 22 1.52 -5.43 -10.74
N ALA A 23 0.98 -4.94 -11.86
CA ALA A 23 0.80 -3.51 -12.10
C ALA A 23 -0.11 -2.86 -11.03
N GLU A 24 -1.15 -3.58 -10.62
CA GLU A 24 -2.09 -3.13 -9.60
C GLU A 24 -1.52 -3.24 -8.19
N GLN A 25 -0.76 -4.31 -7.89
CA GLN A 25 0.00 -4.43 -6.65
C GLN A 25 1.00 -3.26 -6.48
N ILE A 26 1.70 -2.89 -7.55
CA ILE A 26 2.59 -1.71 -7.58
C ILE A 26 1.80 -0.43 -7.36
N ARG A 27 0.68 -0.23 -8.09
CA ARG A 27 -0.17 0.97 -7.96
C ARG A 27 -0.63 1.18 -6.52
N ARG A 28 -1.13 0.13 -5.86
CA ARG A 28 -1.56 0.18 -4.44
C ARG A 28 -0.38 0.47 -3.51
N SER A 29 0.77 -0.15 -3.74
CA SER A 29 1.98 0.08 -2.94
C SER A 29 2.49 1.51 -3.04
N VAL A 30 2.44 2.13 -4.23
CA VAL A 30 2.78 3.55 -4.42
C VAL A 30 1.82 4.43 -3.61
N TRP A 31 0.52 4.14 -3.65
CA TRP A 31 -0.45 4.91 -2.88
C TRP A 31 -0.18 4.81 -1.36
N VAL A 32 0.02 3.61 -0.81
CA VAL A 32 0.33 3.43 0.62
C VAL A 32 1.61 4.19 1.01
N ALA A 33 2.67 4.08 0.21
CA ALA A 33 3.90 4.82 0.42
C ALA A 33 3.70 6.35 0.39
N SER A 34 2.83 6.85 -0.49
CA SER A 34 2.47 8.27 -0.56
C SER A 34 1.74 8.76 0.68
N GLN A 35 1.04 7.89 1.41
CA GLN A 35 0.41 8.27 2.67
C GLN A 35 1.44 8.38 3.81
N SER A 36 2.50 7.59 3.77
CA SER A 36 3.55 7.64 4.80
C SER A 36 4.24 9.00 4.88
N ILE A 37 4.39 9.72 3.75
CA ILE A 37 5.02 11.05 3.74
C ILE A 37 4.13 12.15 4.34
N ARG A 38 2.85 11.87 4.58
CA ARG A 38 1.90 12.82 5.18
C ARG A 38 2.02 12.90 6.71
N LYS A 39 2.71 11.95 7.34
CA LYS A 39 2.97 11.92 8.79
C LYS A 39 4.47 12.09 9.06
N LYS A 40 4.83 12.79 10.14
CA LYS A 40 6.22 12.91 10.56
C LYS A 40 6.72 11.57 11.14
N GLY A 41 7.95 11.20 10.80
CA GLY A 41 8.61 9.98 11.28
C GLY A 41 8.80 8.93 10.20
N THR A 42 9.63 7.93 10.48
CA THR A 42 9.95 6.85 9.51
C THR A 42 8.98 5.69 9.66
N GLN A 43 9.20 4.76 10.60
CA GLN A 43 8.26 3.64 10.78
C GLN A 43 6.96 4.08 11.44
N SER A 44 7.03 5.10 12.31
CA SER A 44 5.86 5.68 12.98
C SER A 44 4.89 6.38 12.03
N SER A 45 5.29 6.66 10.77
CA SER A 45 4.42 7.26 9.76
C SER A 45 3.68 6.23 8.90
N TYR A 46 3.96 4.94 9.07
CA TYR A 46 3.28 3.88 8.32
C TYR A 46 1.84 3.75 8.79
N LEU A 47 0.92 3.63 7.83
CA LEU A 47 -0.48 3.41 8.12
C LEU A 47 -0.72 2.00 8.61
N LYS A 48 -1.63 1.87 9.57
CA LYS A 48 -2.17 0.57 10.00
C LYS A 48 -3.32 0.14 9.09
N ARG A 49 -3.70 -1.14 9.15
CA ARG A 49 -4.77 -1.73 8.32
C ARG A 49 -6.12 -1.03 8.46
N ASP A 50 -6.44 -0.53 9.65
CA ASP A 50 -7.65 0.22 9.99
C ASP A 50 -7.65 1.66 9.45
N GLU A 51 -6.48 2.19 9.09
CA GLU A 51 -6.35 3.52 8.48
C GLU A 51 -6.37 3.46 6.94
N LEU A 52 -6.41 2.25 6.36
CA LEU A 52 -6.40 2.01 4.92
C LEU A 52 -7.81 1.70 4.41
N PRO A 53 -8.18 2.21 3.21
CA PRO A 53 -9.48 1.92 2.61
C PRO A 53 -9.59 0.44 2.24
N ASP A 54 -10.76 -0.16 2.46
CA ASP A 54 -10.98 -1.59 2.16
C ASP A 54 -10.88 -1.92 0.67
N THR A 55 -11.13 -0.94 -0.20
CA THR A 55 -10.94 -1.06 -1.64
C THR A 55 -9.50 -1.39 -2.03
N LEU A 56 -8.52 -1.07 -1.16
CA LEU A 56 -7.11 -1.42 -1.34
C LEU A 56 -6.85 -2.93 -1.26
N PHE A 57 -7.80 -3.71 -0.74
CA PHE A 57 -7.70 -5.16 -0.57
C PHE A 57 -8.77 -5.91 -1.38
N ALA A 58 -9.59 -5.19 -2.14
CA ALA A 58 -10.57 -5.79 -3.03
C ALA A 58 -9.91 -6.36 -4.30
N LEU A 59 -10.63 -7.26 -4.99
CA LEU A 59 -10.26 -7.81 -6.29
C LEU A 59 -10.32 -6.79 -7.43
N GLU A 60 -11.10 -5.73 -7.24
CA GLU A 60 -11.35 -4.70 -8.25
C GLU A 60 -10.15 -3.75 -8.41
N THR A 61 -10.09 -3.03 -9.52
CA THR A 61 -9.06 -1.99 -9.71
C THR A 61 -9.18 -0.92 -8.62
N PHE A 62 -8.10 -0.69 -7.89
CA PHE A 62 -8.05 0.35 -6.87
C PHE A 62 -8.09 1.73 -7.55
N GLN A 63 -9.20 2.43 -7.36
CA GLN A 63 -9.27 3.86 -7.66
C GLN A 63 -8.73 4.66 -6.49
N TRP A 64 -7.83 5.57 -6.80
CA TRP A 64 -7.21 6.44 -5.81
C TRP A 64 -8.31 7.38 -5.27
N PRO A 65 -8.55 7.39 -3.96
CA PRO A 65 -9.46 8.35 -3.34
C PRO A 65 -8.93 9.78 -3.42
#